data_AF-A0A1Q6X6K7-F1
#
_entry.id   AF-A0A1Q6X6K7-F1
#
_cell.length_a   1.000
_cell.length_b   1.000
_cell.length_c   1.000
_cell.angle_alpha   90.00
_cell.angle_beta   90.00
_cell.angle_gamma   90.00
#
_symmetry.space_group_name_H-M   'P 1'
#
loop_
_entity.id
_entity.type
_entity.pdbx_description
1 polymer ?
#
loop_
_entity_poly.entity_id
_entity_poly.type
_entity_poly.pdbx_seq_one_letter_code
_entity_poly.pdbx_strand_id
1 'polypeptide(L)'
;MNRYLSKVTWKGLMIAILVVAVGLGAGVAVLWTSGDVKADSGLSPGFMKGTNPSKPDPKMIEEGKKIYFRKCVWCHGVDGAGDGPGADRLWPRPRNFNQGTFKIRHTASGELPLFDPTKPVPGKNDLFDTVTHGLPGSAMPPWDGILTEQQRLQVLSFVTTQLVKDRKFDDKTETFSILDIENKDAMKKVPYSKESLEKGAQLIVDKKCVECHGMEGRGDGNPFNLKDDWGFPIQPADWHKCWNFRGSREEPYKIETIFRTMSTGVNGTPMPSFADNTTVEERWHISNFVNSVCEREKDGDPFSKLLEMDPLTAKPKINFVVPSGPVEGEIPADPNDKKWQDRPRRLIGMGGQITHKPRNFVNRIDDLWIRSMYNKSEIAFLMHRGEAEYLYGVQ
;
A
#
# COMPACT_ATOMS: atom_id res chain seq x y z
N MET A 1 -3.59 -7.18 -16.56
CA MET A 1 -3.64 -8.48 -15.87
C MET A 1 -4.31 -9.61 -16.66
N ASN A 2 -5.36 -9.32 -17.45
CA ASN A 2 -6.01 -10.30 -18.33
C ASN A 2 -5.05 -11.12 -19.21
N ARG A 3 -3.91 -10.56 -19.66
CA ARG A 3 -2.89 -11.30 -20.45
C ARG A 3 -2.09 -12.37 -19.69
N TYR A 4 -1.99 -12.26 -18.37
CA TYR A 4 -1.29 -13.24 -17.53
C TYR A 4 -2.27 -14.29 -16.99
N LEU A 5 -3.50 -13.87 -16.63
CA LEU A 5 -4.55 -14.78 -16.17
C LEU A 5 -5.22 -15.57 -17.30
N SER A 6 -5.22 -15.08 -18.56
CA SER A 6 -5.77 -15.82 -19.70
C SER A 6 -5.01 -17.12 -20.03
N LYS A 7 -3.83 -17.33 -19.42
CA LYS A 7 -3.05 -18.58 -19.53
C LYS A 7 -3.30 -19.54 -18.37
N VAL A 8 -4.02 -19.12 -17.32
CA VAL A 8 -4.47 -20.02 -16.25
C VAL A 8 -5.57 -20.89 -16.85
N THR A 9 -5.17 -22.07 -17.33
CA THR A 9 -5.98 -22.95 -18.17
C THR A 9 -7.37 -23.21 -17.59
N TRP A 10 -8.33 -23.39 -18.49
CA TRP A 10 -9.76 -23.70 -18.28
C TRP A 10 -10.06 -24.81 -17.24
N LYS A 11 -9.04 -25.59 -16.82
CA LYS A 11 -9.09 -26.54 -15.71
C LYS A 11 -9.32 -25.88 -14.34
N GLY A 12 -8.81 -24.67 -14.11
CA GLY A 12 -9.03 -23.94 -12.84
C GLY A 12 -10.47 -23.47 -12.64
N LEU A 13 -11.14 -23.10 -13.74
CA LEU A 13 -12.53 -22.63 -13.73
C LEU A 13 -13.53 -23.74 -13.37
N MET A 14 -13.25 -24.99 -13.75
CA MET A 14 -14.10 -26.15 -13.45
C MET A 14 -14.01 -26.59 -11.98
N ILE A 15 -12.87 -26.36 -11.30
CA ILE A 15 -12.72 -26.68 -9.88
C ILE A 15 -13.50 -25.69 -9.01
N ALA A 16 -13.57 -24.42 -9.42
CA ALA A 16 -14.38 -23.41 -8.73
C ALA A 16 -15.90 -23.70 -8.82
N ILE A 17 -16.38 -24.23 -9.94
CA ILE A 17 -17.82 -24.54 -10.12
C ILE A 17 -18.23 -25.81 -9.35
N LEU A 18 -17.34 -26.79 -9.19
CA LEU A 18 -17.63 -28.02 -8.44
C LEU A 18 -17.65 -27.82 -6.92
N VAL A 19 -16.93 -26.85 -6.37
CA VAL A 19 -16.94 -26.56 -4.92
C VAL A 19 -18.21 -25.78 -4.50
N VAL A 20 -18.84 -25.02 -5.40
CA VAL A 20 -20.10 -24.32 -5.12
C VAL A 20 -21.29 -25.29 -5.01
N ALA A 21 -21.22 -26.49 -5.60
CA ALA A 21 -22.35 -27.44 -5.64
C ALA A 21 -22.41 -28.43 -4.45
N VAL A 22 -21.39 -28.51 -3.59
CA VAL A 22 -21.37 -29.44 -2.43
C VAL A 22 -21.47 -28.70 -1.07
N GLY A 23 -21.65 -27.38 -1.09
CA GLY A 23 -21.76 -26.53 0.11
C GLY A 23 -23.11 -26.54 0.84
N LEU A 24 -23.86 -27.64 0.81
CA LEU A 24 -25.07 -27.82 1.63
C LEU A 24 -24.98 -29.16 2.38
N GLY A 25 -24.36 -29.13 3.55
CA GLY A 25 -24.46 -30.19 4.56
C GLY A 25 -23.18 -30.97 4.80
N ALA A 26 -22.56 -30.67 5.95
CA ALA A 26 -21.57 -31.42 6.73
C ALA A 26 -20.23 -30.68 6.88
N GLY A 27 -19.89 -30.38 8.13
CA GLY A 27 -18.63 -29.74 8.50
C GLY A 27 -17.44 -30.58 8.07
N VAL A 28 -16.55 -29.97 7.29
CA VAL A 28 -15.24 -30.54 6.97
C VAL A 28 -14.21 -29.73 7.74
N ALA A 29 -13.64 -30.36 8.76
CA ALA A 29 -12.40 -29.90 9.38
C ALA A 29 -11.30 -29.95 8.31
N VAL A 30 -10.84 -28.78 7.87
CA VAL A 30 -9.73 -28.67 6.93
C VAL A 30 -8.44 -28.97 7.69
N LEU A 31 -7.91 -30.18 7.48
CA LEU A 31 -6.56 -30.56 7.87
C LEU A 31 -5.58 -29.92 6.87
N TRP A 32 -4.78 -28.98 7.35
CA TRP A 32 -3.72 -28.33 6.59
C TRP A 32 -2.50 -29.26 6.56
N THR A 33 -2.11 -29.74 5.39
CA THR A 33 -0.78 -30.35 5.22
C THR A 33 0.23 -29.23 5.02
N SER A 34 0.87 -28.82 6.12
CA SER A 34 2.04 -27.97 6.11
C SER A 34 3.15 -28.68 5.35
N GLY A 35 3.53 -28.17 4.16
CA GLY A 35 4.80 -28.55 3.56
C GLY A 35 5.94 -28.09 4.48
N ASP A 36 6.89 -28.97 4.74
CA ASP A 36 7.99 -28.77 5.70
C ASP A 36 8.86 -27.55 5.35
N VAL A 37 8.52 -26.39 5.92
CA VAL A 37 9.44 -25.25 6.03
C VAL A 37 10.28 -25.50 7.27
N LYS A 38 11.52 -25.97 7.09
CA LYS A 38 12.50 -26.01 8.19
C LYS A 38 12.85 -24.59 8.61
N ALA A 39 12.17 -24.09 9.65
CA ALA A 39 12.55 -22.89 10.38
C ALA A 39 13.55 -23.28 11.48
N ASP A 40 14.85 -23.26 11.17
CA ASP A 40 15.93 -23.63 12.11
C ASP A 40 16.10 -22.63 13.29
N SER A 41 15.30 -21.56 13.35
CA SER A 41 15.38 -20.50 14.36
C SER A 41 14.08 -20.25 15.13
N GLY A 42 12.98 -20.93 14.79
CA GLY A 42 11.64 -20.60 15.30
C GLY A 42 11.09 -19.24 14.84
N LEU A 43 11.81 -18.53 13.97
CA LEU A 43 11.39 -17.27 13.35
C LEU A 43 10.89 -17.51 11.93
N SER A 44 9.96 -16.67 11.47
CA SER A 44 9.52 -16.67 10.08
C SER A 44 10.70 -16.43 9.13
N PRO A 45 10.72 -17.03 7.92
CA PRO A 45 11.80 -16.83 6.95
C PRO A 45 12.13 -15.36 6.71
N GLY A 46 13.40 -14.97 6.77
CA GLY A 46 13.86 -13.59 6.56
C GLY A 46 13.86 -12.70 7.82
N PHE A 47 13.44 -13.22 8.97
CA PHE A 47 13.49 -12.51 10.25
C PHE A 47 14.70 -12.93 11.09
N MET A 48 15.23 -11.96 11.84
CA MET A 48 16.28 -12.15 12.84
C MET A 48 15.84 -11.61 14.21
N LYS A 49 16.47 -12.07 15.29
CA LYS A 49 16.20 -11.50 16.62
C LYS A 49 16.73 -10.07 16.70
N GLY A 50 15.87 -9.17 17.16
CA GLY A 50 16.16 -7.79 17.49
C GLY A 50 16.42 -7.59 18.98
N THR A 51 16.79 -6.35 19.32
CA THR A 51 16.94 -5.90 20.70
C THR A 51 16.00 -4.73 20.96
N ASN A 52 15.63 -4.55 22.21
CA ASN A 52 14.63 -3.56 22.59
C ASN A 52 15.26 -2.17 22.50
N PRO A 53 14.49 -1.17 22.06
CA PRO A 53 15.00 0.18 21.95
C PRO A 53 15.37 0.73 23.32
N SER A 54 16.37 1.62 23.34
CA SER A 54 16.76 2.32 24.56
C SER A 54 15.65 3.25 25.03
N LYS A 55 15.48 3.33 26.35
CA LYS A 55 14.53 4.28 26.95
C LYS A 55 14.91 5.72 26.61
N PRO A 56 13.98 6.56 26.14
CA PRO A 56 14.28 7.97 25.89
C PRO A 56 14.66 8.75 27.16
N ASP A 57 15.53 9.76 27.01
CA ASP A 57 15.85 10.73 28.06
C ASP A 57 14.58 11.49 28.51
N PRO A 58 14.32 11.67 29.82
CA PRO A 58 13.20 12.46 30.33
C PRO A 58 13.05 13.85 29.68
N LYS A 59 14.16 14.54 29.37
CA LYS A 59 14.15 15.84 28.69
C LYS A 59 13.60 15.73 27.27
N MET A 60 13.88 14.62 26.57
CA MET A 60 13.32 14.37 25.24
C MET A 60 11.80 14.22 25.28
N ILE A 61 11.30 13.55 26.32
CA ILE A 61 9.86 13.33 26.54
C ILE A 61 9.17 14.67 26.85
N GLU A 62 9.76 15.51 27.71
CA GLU A 62 9.18 16.82 28.06
C GLU A 62 9.11 17.77 26.85
N GLU A 63 10.20 17.89 26.09
CA GLU A 63 10.22 18.71 24.87
C GLU A 63 9.27 18.13 23.81
N GLY A 64 9.21 16.80 23.69
CA GLY A 64 8.29 16.10 22.83
C GLY A 64 6.83 16.41 23.11
N LYS A 65 6.46 16.50 24.39
CA LYS A 65 5.12 16.90 24.82
C LYS A 65 4.74 18.27 24.28
N LYS A 66 5.64 19.27 24.41
CA LYS A 66 5.40 20.64 23.90
C LYS A 66 5.14 20.64 22.40
N ILE A 67 5.91 19.85 21.65
CA ILE A 67 5.76 19.71 20.18
C ILE A 67 4.43 19.03 19.84
N TYR A 68 4.10 17.93 20.51
CA TYR A 68 2.88 17.17 20.29
C TYR A 68 1.63 18.05 20.43
N PHE A 69 1.52 18.78 21.53
CA PHE A 69 0.38 19.65 21.82
C PHE A 69 0.30 20.86 20.88
N ARG A 70 1.40 21.25 20.22
CA ARG A 70 1.39 22.32 19.23
C ARG A 70 1.01 21.84 17.83
N LYS A 71 1.36 20.59 17.48
CA LYS A 71 1.37 20.13 16.08
C LYS A 71 0.55 18.87 15.82
N CYS A 72 0.55 17.90 16.73
CA CYS A 72 0.00 16.56 16.50
C CYS A 72 -1.39 16.36 17.12
N VAL A 73 -1.67 17.02 18.25
CA VAL A 73 -2.89 16.87 19.06
C VAL A 73 -4.18 17.13 18.27
N TRP A 74 -4.14 18.02 17.27
CA TRP A 74 -5.30 18.40 16.47
C TRP A 74 -5.89 17.24 15.66
N CYS A 75 -5.06 16.25 15.33
CA CYS A 75 -5.47 15.03 14.65
C CYS A 75 -5.46 13.83 15.61
N HIS A 76 -4.42 13.67 16.41
CA HIS A 76 -4.24 12.47 17.23
C HIS A 76 -4.90 12.51 18.61
N GLY A 77 -5.44 13.65 19.05
CA GLY A 77 -6.15 13.79 20.32
C GLY A 77 -5.22 14.07 21.51
N VAL A 78 -5.79 14.53 22.62
CA VAL A 78 -5.03 14.84 23.86
C VAL A 78 -4.39 13.59 24.44
N ASP A 79 -5.12 12.48 24.40
CA ASP A 79 -4.72 11.18 24.91
C ASP A 79 -4.06 10.29 23.85
N GLY A 80 -3.84 10.79 22.62
CA GLY A 80 -3.31 9.99 21.53
C GLY A 80 -4.28 8.95 20.96
N ALA A 81 -5.58 9.06 21.23
CA ALA A 81 -6.58 8.07 20.83
C ALA A 81 -7.03 8.18 19.36
N GLY A 82 -6.46 9.11 18.58
CA GLY A 82 -6.83 9.34 17.19
C GLY A 82 -8.17 10.08 17.04
N ASP A 83 -8.56 10.84 18.07
CA ASP A 83 -9.85 11.50 18.26
C ASP A 83 -9.71 13.03 18.41
N GLY A 84 -8.64 13.60 17.84
CA GLY A 84 -8.47 15.06 17.81
C GLY A 84 -9.62 15.76 17.07
N PRO A 85 -9.79 17.08 17.23
CA PRO A 85 -10.90 17.84 16.62
C PRO A 85 -10.96 17.75 15.08
N GLY A 86 -9.85 17.38 14.42
CA GLY A 86 -9.81 17.08 13.00
C GLY A 86 -10.20 15.64 12.62
N ALA A 87 -10.16 14.69 13.54
CA ALA A 87 -10.21 13.25 13.25
C ALA A 87 -11.46 12.78 12.51
N ASP A 88 -12.63 13.36 12.79
CA ASP A 88 -13.89 13.02 12.13
C ASP A 88 -13.96 13.44 10.66
N ARG A 89 -13.06 14.33 10.23
CA ARG A 89 -12.99 14.84 8.85
C ARG A 89 -11.89 14.18 8.02
N LEU A 90 -11.12 13.28 8.62
CA LEU A 90 -9.96 12.67 8.00
C LEU A 90 -10.24 11.21 7.63
N TRP A 91 -9.95 10.89 6.38
CA TRP A 91 -9.97 9.53 5.87
C TRP A 91 -8.62 9.19 5.22
N PRO A 92 -7.89 8.17 5.70
CA PRO A 92 -8.16 7.35 6.89
C PRO A 92 -8.10 8.16 8.19
N ARG A 93 -8.72 7.62 9.25
CA ARG A 93 -8.68 8.18 10.60
C ARG A 93 -7.23 8.28 11.12
N PRO A 94 -6.90 9.30 11.94
CA PRO A 94 -5.63 9.38 12.63
C PRO A 94 -5.36 8.14 13.50
N ARG A 95 -4.09 7.78 13.66
CA ARG A 95 -3.69 6.62 14.46
C ARG A 95 -4.04 6.83 15.93
N ASN A 96 -4.70 5.84 16.52
CA ASN A 96 -4.76 5.63 17.96
C ASN A 96 -3.46 4.97 18.43
N PHE A 97 -2.74 5.63 19.34
CA PHE A 97 -1.45 5.17 19.87
C PHE A 97 -1.59 4.26 21.10
N ASN A 98 -2.72 4.30 21.82
CA ASN A 98 -2.88 3.64 23.11
C ASN A 98 -2.51 2.15 23.09
N GLN A 99 -2.91 1.44 22.04
CA GLN A 99 -2.70 0.00 21.89
C GLN A 99 -1.28 -0.39 21.42
N GLY A 100 -0.45 0.58 21.00
CA GLY A 100 0.84 0.27 20.37
C GLY A 100 0.72 -0.40 18.99
N THR A 101 -0.44 -0.30 18.34
CA THR A 101 -0.73 -0.95 17.05
C THR A 101 -0.33 -0.06 15.89
N PHE A 102 0.87 -0.24 15.34
CA PHE A 102 1.39 0.57 14.23
C PHE A 102 1.41 -0.19 12.90
N LYS A 103 1.07 0.52 11.82
CA LYS A 103 0.90 -0.08 10.48
C LYS A 103 2.22 -0.33 9.75
N ILE A 104 3.16 0.62 9.81
CA ILE A 104 4.41 0.58 9.05
C ILE A 104 5.53 0.15 9.99
N ARG A 105 6.09 -1.04 9.71
CA ARG A 105 7.04 -1.72 10.58
C ARG A 105 8.01 -2.58 9.79
N HIS A 106 9.21 -2.76 10.33
CA HIS A 106 10.16 -3.81 9.97
C HIS A 106 10.21 -4.93 11.03
N THR A 107 9.21 -5.03 11.89
CA THR A 107 9.06 -6.09 12.91
C THR A 107 7.95 -7.06 12.54
N ALA A 108 7.96 -8.28 13.10
CA ALA A 108 6.96 -9.30 12.78
C ALA A 108 5.54 -8.85 13.15
N SER A 109 4.53 -9.46 12.53
CA SER A 109 3.12 -9.10 12.78
C SER A 109 2.79 -9.13 14.28
N GLY A 110 2.08 -8.11 14.75
CA GLY A 110 1.76 -7.94 16.17
C GLY A 110 2.84 -7.29 17.04
N GLU A 111 4.10 -7.20 16.59
CA GLU A 111 5.17 -6.55 17.35
C GLU A 111 5.18 -5.01 17.20
N LEU A 112 5.79 -4.30 18.17
CA LEU A 112 5.96 -2.84 18.13
C LEU A 112 6.89 -2.43 16.96
N PRO A 113 6.74 -1.22 16.40
CA PRO A 113 7.68 -0.67 15.41
C PRO A 113 9.06 -0.44 16.01
N LEU A 114 10.08 -0.42 15.15
CA LEU A 114 11.42 0.02 15.53
C LEU A 114 11.42 1.53 15.84
N PHE A 115 12.07 1.90 16.95
CA PHE A 115 12.30 3.30 17.29
C PHE A 115 13.55 3.47 18.16
N ASP A 116 14.62 4.04 17.60
CA ASP A 116 15.79 4.45 18.37
C ASP A 116 15.76 5.99 18.58
N PRO A 117 15.61 6.48 19.82
CA PRO A 117 15.58 7.92 20.12
C PRO A 117 16.96 8.59 20.08
N THR A 118 18.05 7.82 20.01
CA THR A 118 19.44 8.32 20.14
C THR A 118 20.21 8.28 18.83
N LYS A 119 19.97 7.27 18.00
CA LYS A 119 20.70 7.05 16.76
C LYS A 119 19.73 6.56 15.67
N PRO A 120 18.87 7.45 15.12
CA PRO A 120 18.02 7.05 14.01
C PRO A 120 18.87 6.63 12.81
N VAL A 121 18.64 5.42 12.34
CA VAL A 121 19.20 4.92 11.08
C VAL A 121 18.07 4.91 10.06
N PRO A 122 18.17 5.67 8.97
CA PRO A 122 17.15 5.67 7.91
C PRO A 122 16.85 4.26 7.42
N GLY A 123 15.56 3.93 7.28
CA GLY A 123 15.11 2.60 6.87
C GLY A 123 15.18 1.54 7.97
N LYS A 124 15.66 1.89 9.17
CA LYS A 124 15.74 1.01 10.36
C LYS A 124 15.15 1.68 11.61
N ASN A 125 14.35 2.73 11.43
CA ASN A 125 13.68 3.45 12.50
C ASN A 125 12.25 3.82 12.06
N ASP A 126 11.36 2.83 12.11
CA ASP A 126 10.00 2.86 11.55
C ASP A 126 9.21 4.11 11.92
N LEU A 127 9.19 4.46 13.21
CA LEU A 127 8.42 5.61 13.70
C LEU A 127 9.05 6.93 13.24
N PHE A 128 10.38 7.02 13.27
CA PHE A 128 11.10 8.20 12.81
C PHE A 128 10.89 8.43 11.32
N ASP A 129 11.00 7.39 10.50
CA ASP A 129 10.79 7.46 9.05
C ASP A 129 9.33 7.81 8.74
N THR A 130 8.37 7.27 9.51
CA THR A 130 6.94 7.58 9.35
C THR A 130 6.64 9.05 9.64
N VAL A 131 7.22 9.64 10.69
CA VAL A 131 7.00 11.06 11.00
C VAL A 131 7.77 11.95 10.04
N THR A 132 9.00 11.57 9.68
CA THR A 132 9.85 12.32 8.75
C THR A 132 9.14 12.49 7.42
N HIS A 133 8.73 11.39 6.79
CA HIS A 133 8.16 11.42 5.44
C HIS A 133 6.64 11.51 5.42
N GLY A 134 5.95 11.31 6.55
CA GLY A 134 4.49 11.22 6.58
C GLY A 134 3.96 9.94 5.92
N LEU A 135 2.65 9.92 5.66
CA LEU A 135 1.97 8.74 5.12
C LEU A 135 1.19 9.10 3.85
N PRO A 136 1.65 8.66 2.66
CA PRO A 136 0.90 8.79 1.41
C PRO A 136 -0.50 8.21 1.52
N GLY A 137 -1.44 8.79 0.76
CA GLY A 137 -2.85 8.41 0.82
C GLY A 137 -3.53 8.74 2.16
N SER A 138 -2.94 9.62 2.98
CA SER A 138 -3.55 10.11 4.23
C SER A 138 -3.28 11.60 4.44
N ALA A 139 -3.88 12.16 5.49
CA ALA A 139 -3.67 13.54 5.89
C ALA A 139 -2.44 13.74 6.80
N MET A 140 -1.61 12.72 7.03
CA MET A 140 -0.36 12.86 7.79
C MET A 140 0.75 13.38 6.87
N PRO A 141 1.10 14.68 6.95
CA PRO A 141 2.11 15.26 6.07
C PRO A 141 3.52 14.77 6.47
N PRO A 142 4.51 14.96 5.57
CA PRO A 142 5.90 14.98 6.00
C PRO A 142 6.14 16.06 7.05
N TRP A 143 7.01 15.76 8.01
CA TRP A 143 7.46 16.72 9.02
C TRP A 143 8.92 17.11 8.85
N ASP A 144 9.64 16.50 7.91
CA ASP A 144 10.89 17.09 7.41
C ASP A 144 10.64 18.47 6.81
N GLY A 145 11.59 19.38 7.00
CA GLY A 145 11.44 20.79 6.65
C GLY A 145 10.58 21.64 7.61
N ILE A 146 9.74 21.02 8.46
CA ILE A 146 8.94 21.74 9.49
C ILE A 146 9.54 21.56 10.89
N LEU A 147 9.95 20.34 11.22
CA LEU A 147 10.59 20.00 12.48
C LEU A 147 12.03 19.57 12.21
N THR A 148 12.93 19.92 13.12
CA THR A 148 14.29 19.37 13.08
C THR A 148 14.28 17.88 13.39
N GLU A 149 15.35 17.17 13.03
CA GLU A 149 15.54 15.77 13.41
C GLU A 149 15.35 15.55 14.92
N GLN A 150 15.99 16.39 15.73
CA GLN A 150 15.87 16.35 17.20
C GLN A 150 14.42 16.49 17.65
N GLN A 151 13.66 17.43 17.07
CA GLN A 151 12.26 17.67 17.42
C GLN A 151 11.37 16.46 17.06
N ARG A 152 11.66 15.77 15.95
CA ARG A 152 10.97 14.54 15.58
C ARG A 152 11.27 13.40 16.55
N LEU A 153 12.53 13.23 16.97
CA LEU A 153 12.91 12.26 17.99
C LEU A 153 12.25 12.57 19.35
N GLN A 154 12.17 13.85 19.72
CA GLN A 154 11.51 14.31 20.94
C GLN A 154 10.02 13.96 20.94
N VAL A 155 9.27 14.36 19.90
CA VAL A 155 7.82 14.09 19.85
C VAL A 155 7.54 12.58 19.83
N LEU A 156 8.36 11.80 19.12
CA LEU A 156 8.23 10.34 19.13
C LEU A 156 8.54 9.74 20.50
N SER A 157 9.56 10.25 21.21
CA SER A 157 9.87 9.84 22.59
C SER A 157 8.68 10.08 23.53
N PHE A 158 7.97 11.20 23.36
CA PHE A 158 6.73 11.46 24.10
C PHE A 158 5.62 10.48 23.71
N VAL A 159 5.38 10.28 22.42
CA VAL A 159 4.34 9.35 21.92
C VAL A 159 4.57 7.93 22.46
N THR A 160 5.77 7.38 22.28
CA THR A 160 6.09 6.00 22.65
C THR A 160 6.11 5.75 24.15
N THR A 161 6.39 6.78 24.96
CA THR A 161 6.49 6.63 26.42
C THR A 161 5.20 7.02 27.16
N GLN A 162 4.41 7.95 26.63
CA GLN A 162 3.27 8.55 27.36
C GLN A 162 1.91 8.31 26.70
N LEU A 163 1.86 8.09 25.39
CA LEU A 163 0.60 7.91 24.65
C LEU A 163 0.37 6.46 24.21
N VAL A 164 1.40 5.62 24.23
CA VAL A 164 1.25 4.17 24.14
C VAL A 164 1.02 3.67 25.57
N LYS A 165 -0.17 3.11 25.81
CA LYS A 165 -0.67 2.80 27.17
C LYS A 165 -0.67 1.30 27.46
N ASP A 166 -0.99 0.49 26.46
CA ASP A 166 -1.19 -0.95 26.63
C ASP A 166 0.10 -1.76 26.46
N ARG A 167 1.17 -1.11 25.99
CA ARG A 167 2.48 -1.71 25.74
C ARG A 167 3.61 -0.76 26.11
N LYS A 168 4.80 -1.29 26.34
CA LYS A 168 5.99 -0.50 26.67
C LYS A 168 7.11 -0.81 25.68
N PHE A 169 7.66 0.23 25.06
CA PHE A 169 8.79 0.10 24.14
C PHE A 169 10.07 -0.38 24.83
N ASP A 170 10.22 -0.14 26.13
CA ASP A 170 11.38 -0.53 26.94
C ASP A 170 11.14 -1.82 27.76
N ASP A 171 10.09 -2.59 27.46
CA ASP A 171 9.83 -3.86 28.15
C ASP A 171 10.88 -4.90 27.77
N LYS A 172 11.79 -5.21 28.70
CA LYS A 172 12.88 -6.18 28.52
C LYS A 172 12.42 -7.64 28.32
N THR A 173 11.14 -7.92 28.55
CA THR A 173 10.57 -9.26 28.36
C THR A 173 10.03 -9.48 26.95
N GLU A 174 9.74 -8.40 26.20
CA GLU A 174 9.40 -8.49 24.79
C GLU A 174 10.66 -8.81 23.97
N THR A 175 10.54 -9.71 23.00
CA THR A 175 11.56 -9.97 21.98
C THR A 175 11.06 -9.48 20.64
N PHE A 176 11.93 -8.84 19.87
CA PHE A 176 11.61 -8.39 18.52
C PHE A 176 12.13 -9.37 17.48
N SER A 177 11.35 -9.56 16.44
CA SER A 177 11.70 -10.27 15.22
C SER A 177 11.79 -9.24 14.11
N ILE A 178 13.01 -8.90 13.69
CA ILE A 178 13.27 -7.85 12.71
C ILE A 178 13.44 -8.46 11.32
N LEU A 179 12.72 -7.92 10.35
CA LEU A 179 12.87 -8.26 8.94
C LEU A 179 14.16 -7.65 8.40
N ASP A 180 15.14 -8.49 8.07
CA ASP A 180 16.45 -8.06 7.59
C ASP A 180 16.52 -8.09 6.06
N ILE A 181 15.88 -7.12 5.40
CA ILE A 181 15.78 -7.04 3.92
C ILE A 181 17.17 -6.86 3.26
N GLU A 182 18.15 -6.36 4.00
CA GLU A 182 19.49 -6.07 3.49
C GLU A 182 20.40 -7.31 3.49
N ASN A 183 20.05 -8.35 4.22
CA ASN A 183 20.80 -9.60 4.26
C ASN A 183 20.72 -10.34 2.92
N LYS A 184 21.78 -10.21 2.12
CA LYS A 184 21.84 -10.79 0.77
C LYS A 184 21.70 -12.31 0.76
N ASP A 185 22.21 -12.98 1.79
CA ASP A 185 22.22 -14.44 1.86
C ASP A 185 20.86 -15.00 2.26
N ALA A 186 20.18 -14.34 3.19
CA ALA A 186 18.84 -14.71 3.64
C ALA A 186 17.74 -14.27 2.65
N MET A 187 17.92 -13.12 1.99
CA MET A 187 16.87 -12.51 1.16
C MET A 187 16.90 -12.93 -0.30
N LYS A 188 18.06 -13.35 -0.85
CA LYS A 188 18.27 -13.78 -2.25
C LYS A 188 17.24 -13.19 -3.23
N LYS A 189 17.31 -11.86 -3.41
CA LYS A 189 16.28 -11.10 -4.13
C LYS A 189 16.05 -11.70 -5.52
N VAL A 190 14.79 -12.02 -5.84
CA VAL A 190 14.44 -12.50 -7.17
C VAL A 190 14.40 -11.32 -8.14
N PRO A 191 15.16 -11.37 -9.26
CA PRO A 191 15.12 -10.31 -10.26
C PRO A 191 13.72 -10.09 -10.83
N TYR A 192 13.44 -8.83 -11.17
CA TYR A 192 12.23 -8.46 -11.90
C TYR A 192 12.30 -9.01 -13.33
N SER A 193 11.52 -10.04 -13.62
CA SER A 193 11.54 -10.76 -14.89
C SER A 193 10.16 -11.30 -15.25
N LYS A 194 9.93 -11.62 -16.52
CA LYS A 194 8.63 -12.15 -16.97
C LYS A 194 8.24 -13.44 -16.22
N GLU A 195 9.20 -14.33 -15.99
CA GLU A 195 8.98 -15.56 -15.21
C GLU A 195 8.55 -15.23 -13.77
N SER A 196 9.21 -14.25 -13.15
CA SER A 196 8.89 -13.79 -11.80
C SER A 196 7.48 -13.21 -11.71
N LEU A 197 7.05 -12.45 -12.73
CA LEU A 197 5.69 -11.92 -12.83
C LEU A 197 4.64 -13.02 -13.01
N GLU A 198 4.92 -14.04 -13.82
CA GLU A 198 4.01 -15.18 -14.04
C GLU A 198 3.82 -15.98 -12.74
N LYS A 199 4.91 -16.28 -12.02
CA LYS A 199 4.85 -16.94 -10.69
C LYS A 199 4.11 -16.08 -9.67
N GLY A 200 4.41 -14.78 -9.61
CA GLY A 200 3.76 -13.85 -8.70
C GLY A 200 2.25 -13.72 -8.95
N ALA A 201 1.82 -13.69 -10.23
CA ALA A 201 0.41 -13.65 -10.60
C ALA A 201 -0.36 -14.88 -10.09
N GLN A 202 0.23 -16.06 -10.20
CA GLN A 202 -0.36 -17.29 -9.67
C GLN A 202 -0.47 -17.25 -8.15
N LEU A 203 0.60 -16.84 -7.47
CA LEU A 203 0.63 -16.71 -6.01
C LEU A 203 -0.40 -15.71 -5.46
N ILE A 204 -0.67 -14.62 -6.17
CA ILE A 204 -1.72 -13.65 -5.80
C ILE A 204 -3.10 -14.29 -5.71
N VAL A 205 -3.40 -15.25 -6.59
CA VAL A 205 -4.65 -16.02 -6.58
C VAL A 205 -4.59 -17.08 -5.49
N ASP A 206 -3.51 -17.86 -5.44
CA ASP A 206 -3.36 -18.99 -4.51
C ASP A 206 -3.35 -18.54 -3.04
N LYS A 207 -2.77 -17.38 -2.76
CA LYS A 207 -2.73 -16.75 -1.43
C LYS A 207 -3.92 -15.82 -1.18
N LYS A 208 -4.93 -15.86 -2.06
CA LYS A 208 -6.24 -15.18 -1.91
C LYS A 208 -6.16 -13.65 -1.79
N CYS A 209 -5.09 -13.03 -2.31
CA CYS A 209 -4.94 -11.58 -2.26
C CYS A 209 -6.08 -10.88 -3.04
N VAL A 210 -6.59 -11.53 -4.09
CA VAL A 210 -7.70 -11.04 -4.93
C VAL A 210 -9.02 -10.87 -4.18
N GLU A 211 -9.25 -11.61 -3.08
CA GLU A 211 -10.49 -11.51 -2.30
C GLU A 211 -10.67 -10.11 -1.70
N CYS A 212 -9.57 -9.43 -1.38
CA CYS A 212 -9.58 -8.05 -0.86
C CYS A 212 -9.17 -7.05 -1.94
N HIS A 213 -8.05 -7.29 -2.63
CA HIS A 213 -7.48 -6.34 -3.58
C HIS A 213 -8.19 -6.31 -4.94
N GLY A 214 -9.14 -7.22 -5.17
CA GLY A 214 -9.82 -7.37 -6.46
C GLY A 214 -8.96 -8.14 -7.45
N MET A 215 -9.58 -8.60 -8.53
CA MET A 215 -8.85 -9.30 -9.58
C MET A 215 -7.75 -8.37 -10.10
N GLU A 216 -8.10 -7.16 -10.57
CA GLU A 216 -7.13 -6.22 -11.15
C GLU A 216 -6.20 -5.51 -10.15
N GLY A 217 -6.30 -5.83 -8.86
CA GLY A 217 -5.50 -5.16 -7.83
C GLY A 217 -5.94 -3.74 -7.50
N ARG A 218 -7.19 -3.36 -7.84
CA ARG A 218 -7.72 -1.99 -7.66
C ARG A 218 -8.26 -1.69 -6.26
N GLY A 219 -8.21 -2.67 -5.36
CA GLY A 219 -8.74 -2.56 -4.00
C GLY A 219 -10.27 -2.70 -3.92
N ASP A 220 -10.87 -3.42 -4.86
CA ASP A 220 -12.32 -3.55 -5.05
C ASP A 220 -12.86 -4.99 -4.97
N GLY A 221 -12.09 -5.93 -4.43
CA GLY A 221 -12.54 -7.33 -4.23
C GLY A 221 -13.62 -7.47 -3.16
N ASN A 222 -13.48 -6.76 -2.03
CA ASN A 222 -14.50 -6.71 -0.97
C ASN A 222 -14.60 -5.32 -0.32
N PRO A 223 -14.89 -4.27 -1.11
CA PRO A 223 -14.66 -2.89 -0.73
C PRO A 223 -15.51 -2.40 0.46
N PHE A 224 -16.62 -3.07 0.78
CA PHE A 224 -17.58 -2.56 1.76
C PHE A 224 -17.58 -3.32 3.10
N ASN A 225 -16.91 -4.46 3.20
CA ASN A 225 -16.95 -5.30 4.41
C ASN A 225 -15.67 -5.27 5.25
N LEU A 226 -14.61 -4.63 4.78
CA LEU A 226 -13.34 -4.57 5.51
C LEU A 226 -13.37 -3.45 6.55
N LYS A 227 -13.04 -3.80 7.79
CA LYS A 227 -12.90 -2.88 8.92
C LYS A 227 -11.54 -3.02 9.56
N ASP A 228 -11.02 -1.93 10.11
CA ASP A 228 -9.90 -1.99 11.03
C ASP A 228 -10.33 -2.52 12.41
N ASP A 229 -9.36 -2.77 13.29
CA ASP A 229 -9.62 -3.31 14.63
C ASP A 229 -10.49 -2.38 15.51
N TRP A 230 -10.62 -1.10 15.13
CA TRP A 230 -11.47 -0.11 15.78
C TRP A 230 -12.86 -0.01 15.14
N GLY A 231 -13.17 -0.88 14.18
CA GLY A 231 -14.47 -0.97 13.52
C GLY A 231 -14.69 0.08 12.41
N PHE A 232 -13.69 0.90 12.08
CA PHE A 232 -13.79 1.84 10.98
C PHE A 232 -13.58 1.12 9.65
N PRO A 233 -14.36 1.45 8.60
CA PRO A 233 -14.14 0.83 7.30
C PRO A 233 -12.71 1.12 6.80
N ILE A 234 -12.10 0.16 6.13
CA ILE A 234 -10.76 0.31 5.57
C ILE A 234 -10.76 -0.20 4.13
N GLN A 235 -10.07 0.53 3.25
CA GLN A 235 -9.93 0.14 1.86
C GLN A 235 -8.55 -0.48 1.64
N PRO A 236 -8.46 -1.60 0.91
CA PRO A 236 -7.19 -2.12 0.43
C PRO A 236 -6.49 -1.12 -0.48
N ALA A 237 -5.16 -1.24 -0.59
CA ALA A 237 -4.41 -0.42 -1.51
C ALA A 237 -4.72 -0.79 -2.98
N ASP A 238 -4.87 0.24 -3.81
CA ASP A 238 -4.91 0.13 -5.27
C ASP A 238 -3.46 0.00 -5.78
N TRP A 239 -3.12 -1.18 -6.32
CA TRP A 239 -1.79 -1.50 -6.82
C TRP A 239 -1.41 -0.73 -8.08
N HIS A 240 -2.36 -0.10 -8.78
CA HIS A 240 -2.04 0.80 -9.90
C HIS A 240 -1.42 2.11 -9.39
N LYS A 241 -1.72 2.49 -8.14
CA LYS A 241 -1.31 3.74 -7.50
C LYS A 241 -0.25 3.52 -6.43
N CYS A 242 0.88 2.94 -6.79
CA CYS A 242 1.97 2.59 -5.86
C CYS A 242 2.52 3.78 -5.04
N TRP A 243 2.36 5.00 -5.55
CA TRP A 243 2.65 6.25 -4.81
C TRP A 243 1.74 6.49 -3.60
N ASN A 244 0.62 5.78 -3.48
CA ASN A 244 -0.28 5.82 -2.32
C ASN A 244 -0.04 4.66 -1.34
N PHE A 245 0.95 3.78 -1.59
CA PHE A 245 1.29 2.76 -0.61
C PHE A 245 1.79 3.43 0.68
N ARG A 246 1.31 2.93 1.83
CA ARG A 246 1.69 3.52 3.11
C ARG A 246 3.16 3.21 3.40
N GLY A 247 3.93 4.23 3.77
CA GLY A 247 5.37 4.10 4.02
C GLY A 247 6.20 3.92 2.75
N SER A 248 5.74 4.43 1.60
CA SER A 248 6.48 4.46 0.33
C SER A 248 6.76 5.87 -0.22
N ARG A 249 6.53 6.95 0.55
CA ARG A 249 6.53 8.33 0.01
C ARG A 249 7.79 8.68 -0.79
N GLU A 250 8.96 8.38 -0.25
CA GLU A 250 10.24 8.70 -0.89
C GLU A 250 10.54 7.80 -2.09
N GLU A 251 10.16 6.53 -1.99
CA GLU A 251 10.48 5.50 -2.97
C GLU A 251 9.20 4.74 -3.37
N PRO A 252 8.25 5.39 -4.08
CA PRO A 252 6.91 4.87 -4.32
C PRO A 252 6.87 3.59 -5.17
N TYR A 253 7.95 3.32 -5.90
CA TYR A 253 8.10 2.17 -6.79
C TYR A 253 9.05 1.10 -6.28
N LYS A 254 9.53 1.23 -5.04
CA LYS A 254 10.49 0.30 -4.47
C LYS A 254 9.82 -1.02 -4.09
N ILE A 255 10.34 -2.11 -4.63
CA ILE A 255 9.78 -3.46 -4.46
C ILE A 255 9.92 -3.91 -3.01
N GLU A 256 10.97 -3.49 -2.32
CA GLU A 256 11.21 -3.74 -0.90
C GLU A 256 10.07 -3.21 -0.02
N THR A 257 9.39 -2.13 -0.40
CA THR A 257 8.22 -1.61 0.33
C THR A 257 7.06 -2.61 0.31
N ILE A 258 6.84 -3.23 -0.85
CA ILE A 258 5.80 -4.27 -1.01
C ILE A 258 6.21 -5.51 -0.24
N PHE A 259 7.47 -5.95 -0.41
CA PHE A 259 8.03 -7.10 0.27
C PHE A 259 7.96 -6.98 1.80
N ARG A 260 8.31 -5.80 2.34
CA ARG A 260 8.16 -5.48 3.76
C ARG A 260 6.71 -5.62 4.18
N THR A 261 5.79 -4.96 3.47
CA THR A 261 4.36 -4.92 3.84
C THR A 261 3.75 -6.31 3.90
N MET A 262 4.06 -7.18 2.93
CA MET A 262 3.56 -8.56 2.96
C MET A 262 4.24 -9.43 4.02
N SER A 263 5.50 -9.14 4.35
CA SER A 263 6.26 -9.90 5.35
C SER A 263 5.87 -9.52 6.78
N THR A 264 5.64 -8.23 7.05
CA THR A 264 5.32 -7.75 8.41
C THR A 264 3.83 -7.64 8.68
N GLY A 265 3.00 -7.66 7.64
CA GLY A 265 1.58 -7.38 7.73
C GLY A 265 1.29 -5.95 8.15
N VAL A 266 0.00 -5.59 8.18
CA VAL A 266 -0.44 -4.24 8.55
C VAL A 266 -1.29 -4.32 9.81
N ASN A 267 -0.64 -4.24 10.98
CA ASN A 267 -1.31 -4.33 12.28
C ASN A 267 -2.50 -3.37 12.38
N GLY A 268 -3.57 -3.83 13.02
CA GLY A 268 -4.81 -3.05 13.10
C GLY A 268 -5.65 -3.10 11.83
N THR A 269 -5.39 -4.04 10.91
CA THR A 269 -6.15 -4.18 9.66
C THR A 269 -6.31 -5.65 9.26
N PRO A 270 -7.24 -5.97 8.35
CA PRO A 270 -7.38 -7.33 7.82
C PRO A 270 -6.22 -7.83 6.95
N MET A 271 -5.17 -7.05 6.71
CA MET A 271 -4.00 -7.46 5.90
C MET A 271 -2.97 -8.18 6.81
N PRO A 272 -2.91 -9.53 6.79
CA PRO A 272 -2.03 -10.28 7.67
C PRO A 272 -0.57 -10.22 7.19
N SER A 273 0.33 -10.75 8.00
CA SER A 273 1.64 -11.19 7.50
C SER A 273 1.48 -12.49 6.72
N PHE A 274 2.22 -12.59 5.62
CA PHE A 274 2.38 -13.81 4.83
C PHE A 274 3.71 -14.50 5.14
N ALA A 275 4.47 -14.04 6.15
CA ALA A 275 5.81 -14.55 6.40
C ALA A 275 5.84 -16.04 6.74
N ASP A 276 4.83 -16.54 7.45
CA ASP A 276 4.74 -17.93 7.91
C ASP A 276 4.16 -18.89 6.87
N ASN A 277 3.45 -18.37 5.86
CA ASN A 277 2.78 -19.18 4.84
C ASN A 277 3.35 -18.99 3.43
N THR A 278 4.50 -18.33 3.33
CA THR A 278 5.27 -18.16 2.09
C THR A 278 6.77 -18.24 2.36
N THR A 279 7.52 -18.69 1.35
CA THR A 279 8.98 -18.58 1.33
C THR A 279 9.41 -17.15 0.96
N VAL A 280 10.68 -16.81 1.24
CA VAL A 280 11.27 -15.54 0.82
C VAL A 280 11.19 -15.35 -0.70
N GLU A 281 11.43 -16.41 -1.47
CA GLU A 281 11.38 -16.39 -2.94
C GLU A 281 9.96 -16.09 -3.45
N GLU A 282 8.94 -16.76 -2.90
CA GLU A 282 7.54 -16.51 -3.23
C GLU A 282 7.14 -15.05 -2.94
N ARG A 283 7.62 -14.48 -1.82
CA ARG A 283 7.36 -13.08 -1.49
C ARG A 283 8.00 -12.10 -2.48
N TRP A 284 9.18 -12.41 -3.00
CA TRP A 284 9.76 -11.60 -4.08
C TRP A 284 8.98 -11.72 -5.39
N HIS A 285 8.50 -12.91 -5.76
CA HIS A 285 7.64 -13.07 -6.93
C HIS A 285 6.35 -12.25 -6.81
N ILE A 286 5.67 -12.34 -5.65
CA ILE A 286 4.48 -11.53 -5.35
C ILE A 286 4.80 -10.03 -5.43
N SER A 287 5.90 -9.61 -4.80
CA SER A 287 6.29 -8.20 -4.78
C SER A 287 6.61 -7.65 -6.17
N ASN A 288 7.31 -8.43 -7.00
CA ASN A 288 7.57 -8.09 -8.40
C ASN A 288 6.26 -7.97 -9.18
N PHE A 289 5.32 -8.91 -8.99
CA PHE A 289 4.02 -8.86 -9.65
C PHE A 289 3.21 -7.63 -9.24
N VAL A 290 3.08 -7.34 -7.94
CA VAL A 290 2.37 -6.14 -7.46
C VAL A 290 3.01 -4.87 -8.02
N ASN A 291 4.34 -4.79 -8.06
CA ASN A 291 5.05 -3.67 -8.69
C ASN A 291 4.80 -3.54 -10.20
N SER A 292 4.56 -4.67 -10.87
CA SER A 292 4.27 -4.69 -12.31
C SER A 292 2.91 -4.09 -12.66
N VAL A 293 1.99 -4.04 -11.70
CA VAL A 293 0.66 -3.43 -11.82
C VAL A 293 0.71 -1.91 -11.64
N CYS A 294 1.77 -1.36 -11.05
CA CYS A 294 1.94 0.09 -10.94
C CYS A 294 1.84 0.77 -12.31
N GLU A 295 1.17 1.92 -12.36
CA GLU A 295 1.03 2.70 -13.59
C GLU A 295 2.38 3.15 -14.18
N ARG A 296 2.48 3.07 -15.51
CA ARG A 296 3.68 3.29 -16.31
C ARG A 296 3.38 4.16 -17.55
N GLU A 297 4.43 4.61 -18.24
CA GLU A 297 4.29 5.43 -19.45
C GLU A 297 3.50 4.71 -20.56
N LYS A 298 3.71 3.40 -20.72
CA LYS A 298 2.93 2.56 -21.64
C LYS A 298 1.97 1.71 -20.86
N ASP A 299 0.69 1.82 -21.23
CA ASP A 299 -0.39 1.09 -20.61
C ASP A 299 -0.23 -0.43 -20.76
N GLY A 300 -0.44 -1.17 -19.68
CA GLY A 300 -0.36 -2.63 -19.65
C GLY A 300 1.02 -3.24 -19.92
N ASP A 301 2.08 -2.44 -20.06
CA ASP A 301 3.45 -2.92 -20.23
C ASP A 301 4.23 -2.84 -18.90
N PRO A 302 4.42 -3.98 -18.21
CA PRO A 302 5.10 -4.01 -16.91
C PRO A 302 6.60 -3.71 -17.00
N PHE A 303 7.20 -3.66 -18.19
CA PHE A 303 8.61 -3.31 -18.39
C PHE A 303 8.78 -1.87 -18.90
N SER A 304 7.67 -1.17 -19.13
CA SER A 304 7.69 0.24 -19.48
C SER A 304 8.20 1.09 -18.32
N LYS A 305 8.70 2.27 -18.67
CA LYS A 305 9.22 3.23 -17.71
C LYS A 305 8.12 3.67 -16.76
N LEU A 306 8.46 3.75 -15.47
CA LEU A 306 7.60 4.26 -14.42
C LEU A 306 7.29 5.73 -14.66
N LEU A 307 6.11 6.17 -14.20
CA LEU A 307 5.75 7.58 -14.32
C LEU A 307 6.73 8.46 -13.54
N GLU A 308 7.00 9.64 -14.08
CA GLU A 308 7.83 10.62 -13.40
C GLU A 308 7.06 11.24 -12.23
N MET A 309 7.67 11.27 -11.04
CA MET A 309 7.06 11.85 -9.84
C MET A 309 7.33 13.35 -9.75
N ASP A 310 6.34 14.09 -9.28
CA ASP A 310 6.50 15.47 -8.84
C ASP A 310 7.05 15.47 -7.40
N PRO A 311 8.23 16.08 -7.15
CA PRO A 311 8.85 16.09 -5.82
C PRO A 311 8.02 16.85 -4.77
N LEU A 312 7.16 17.80 -5.17
CA LEU A 312 6.35 18.56 -4.23
C LEU A 312 5.14 17.77 -3.73
N THR A 313 4.48 17.07 -4.65
CA THR A 313 3.22 16.36 -4.35
C THR A 313 3.44 14.88 -4.02
N ALA A 314 4.61 14.31 -4.36
CA ALA A 314 4.89 12.87 -4.31
C ALA A 314 3.84 12.05 -5.08
N LYS A 315 3.31 12.62 -6.17
CA LYS A 315 2.36 12.01 -7.10
C LYS A 315 2.92 12.06 -8.52
N PRO A 316 2.37 11.28 -9.47
CA PRO A 316 2.77 11.40 -10.87
C PRO A 316 2.59 12.82 -11.40
N LYS A 317 3.55 13.28 -12.19
CA LYS A 317 3.48 14.59 -12.87
C LYS A 317 2.22 14.63 -13.75
N ILE A 318 1.27 15.47 -13.35
CA ILE A 318 0.06 15.73 -14.12
C ILE A 318 0.37 16.68 -15.29
N ASN A 319 -0.29 16.45 -16.43
CA ASN A 319 -0.17 17.29 -17.61
C ASN A 319 -1.54 17.89 -17.92
N PHE A 320 -1.68 19.21 -17.89
CA PHE A 320 -2.98 19.88 -18.07
C PHE A 320 -3.44 19.98 -19.53
N VAL A 321 -2.57 19.67 -20.49
CA VAL A 321 -2.88 19.74 -21.93
C VAL A 321 -2.99 18.33 -22.50
N VAL A 322 -4.15 18.01 -23.07
CA VAL A 322 -4.39 16.77 -23.81
C VAL A 322 -4.11 17.02 -25.30
N PRO A 323 -2.96 16.58 -25.85
CA PRO A 323 -2.70 16.73 -27.28
C PRO A 323 -3.63 15.79 -28.05
N SER A 324 -4.33 16.35 -29.05
CA SER A 324 -5.14 15.57 -29.98
C SER A 324 -4.37 15.34 -31.28
N GLY A 325 -4.39 14.11 -31.79
CA GLY A 325 -3.70 13.74 -33.03
C GLY A 325 -4.66 13.49 -34.19
N PRO A 326 -4.31 13.88 -35.43
CA PRO A 326 -5.19 13.68 -36.58
C PRO A 326 -5.31 12.19 -36.92
N VAL A 327 -6.47 11.74 -37.37
CA VAL A 327 -6.71 10.40 -37.93
C VAL A 327 -7.39 10.50 -39.30
N GLU A 328 -7.00 9.62 -40.22
CA GLU A 328 -7.67 9.49 -41.52
C GLU A 328 -8.94 8.62 -41.37
N GLY A 329 -10.03 9.10 -41.96
CA GLY A 329 -11.34 8.43 -41.93
C GLY A 329 -12.07 8.57 -40.60
N GLU A 330 -12.88 7.55 -40.29
CA GLU A 330 -13.68 7.51 -39.07
C GLU A 330 -12.82 7.22 -37.83
N ILE A 331 -13.22 7.85 -36.72
CA ILE A 331 -12.64 7.60 -35.40
C ILE A 331 -13.25 6.29 -34.86
N PRO A 332 -12.42 5.30 -34.46
CA PRO A 332 -12.94 4.03 -33.94
C PRO A 332 -13.74 4.21 -32.65
N ALA A 333 -14.92 3.59 -32.61
CA ALA A 333 -15.75 3.46 -31.42
C ALA A 333 -15.29 2.32 -30.48
N ASP A 334 -14.35 1.46 -30.91
CA ASP A 334 -13.73 0.48 -30.03
C ASP A 334 -12.55 1.13 -29.27
N PRO A 335 -12.61 1.25 -27.93
CA PRO A 335 -11.52 1.82 -27.13
C PRO A 335 -10.21 1.00 -27.20
N ASN A 336 -10.29 -0.28 -27.59
CA ASN A 336 -9.13 -1.16 -27.75
C ASN A 336 -8.47 -1.07 -29.13
N ASP A 337 -9.02 -0.26 -30.04
CA ASP A 337 -8.46 -0.08 -31.38
C ASP A 337 -7.01 0.44 -31.29
N LYS A 338 -6.15 -0.10 -32.16
CA LYS A 338 -4.73 0.27 -32.21
C LYS A 338 -4.51 1.77 -32.41
N LYS A 339 -5.40 2.45 -33.15
CA LYS A 339 -5.37 3.90 -33.34
C LYS A 339 -5.43 4.66 -32.01
N TRP A 340 -6.18 4.16 -31.01
CA TRP A 340 -6.17 4.71 -29.65
C TRP A 340 -4.86 4.41 -28.95
N GLN A 341 -4.36 3.17 -29.04
CA GLN A 341 -3.13 2.73 -28.39
C GLN A 341 -1.89 3.49 -28.83
N ASP A 342 -1.86 3.95 -30.09
CA ASP A 342 -0.78 4.75 -30.66
C ASP A 342 -0.81 6.23 -30.22
N ARG A 343 -1.86 6.68 -29.51
CA ARG A 343 -1.94 8.06 -29.00
C ARG A 343 -1.23 8.24 -27.65
N PRO A 344 -0.65 9.43 -27.40
CA PRO A 344 -0.12 9.74 -26.08
C PRO A 344 -1.23 9.73 -25.03
N ARG A 345 -0.99 9.03 -23.92
CA ARG A 345 -1.88 8.98 -22.75
C ARG A 345 -1.54 10.13 -21.80
N ARG A 346 -2.53 10.87 -21.30
CA ARG A 346 -2.34 11.98 -20.35
C ARG A 346 -3.07 11.73 -19.04
N LEU A 347 -2.36 11.89 -17.93
CA LEU A 347 -2.94 11.81 -16.59
C LEU A 347 -3.47 13.19 -16.19
N ILE A 348 -4.77 13.25 -15.97
CA ILE A 348 -5.47 14.42 -15.45
C ILE A 348 -5.81 14.16 -13.99
N GLY A 349 -5.36 15.04 -13.10
CA GLY A 349 -5.75 14.98 -11.69
C GLY A 349 -7.21 15.40 -11.52
N MET A 350 -7.95 14.63 -10.73
CA MET A 350 -9.35 14.88 -10.41
C MET A 350 -9.50 15.29 -8.93
N GLY A 351 -10.35 16.27 -8.67
CA GLY A 351 -10.86 16.49 -7.32
C GLY A 351 -11.93 15.44 -7.04
N GLY A 352 -11.62 14.41 -6.25
CA GLY A 352 -12.60 13.36 -5.97
C GLY A 352 -13.83 13.91 -5.24
N GLN A 353 -15.00 13.36 -5.61
CA GLN A 353 -16.29 13.74 -5.02
C GLN A 353 -17.11 12.51 -4.61
N ILE A 354 -16.50 11.55 -3.91
CA ILE A 354 -17.32 10.55 -3.21
C ILE A 354 -17.54 11.04 -1.78
N THR A 355 -18.76 11.47 -1.51
CA THR A 355 -19.25 11.74 -0.17
C THR A 355 -19.83 10.45 0.42
N HIS A 356 -19.11 9.81 1.35
CA HIS A 356 -19.76 8.86 2.25
C HIS A 356 -20.52 9.64 3.34
N LYS A 357 -21.63 9.09 3.85
CA LYS A 357 -22.28 9.62 5.06
C LYS A 357 -21.58 9.03 6.29
N PRO A 358 -21.32 9.85 7.34
CA PRO A 358 -21.35 11.32 7.35
C PRO A 358 -20.25 11.90 6.45
N ARG A 359 -20.48 13.09 5.85
CA ARG A 359 -19.72 13.72 4.74
C ARG A 359 -18.20 13.52 4.84
N ASN A 360 -17.73 12.40 4.30
CA ASN A 360 -16.33 12.02 4.21
C ASN A 360 -15.92 12.01 2.75
N PHE A 361 -14.92 12.81 2.41
CA PHE A 361 -14.33 12.83 1.07
C PHE A 361 -13.45 11.58 0.91
N VAL A 362 -13.94 10.59 0.17
CA VAL A 362 -13.14 9.42 -0.22
C VAL A 362 -12.85 9.54 -1.70
N ASN A 363 -11.72 10.14 -2.07
CA ASN A 363 -11.35 10.28 -3.47
C ASN A 363 -10.87 8.92 -4.01
N ARG A 364 -11.80 8.01 -4.40
CA ARG A 364 -11.44 6.78 -5.12
C ARG A 364 -10.89 7.06 -6.51
N ILE A 365 -11.42 8.13 -7.12
CA ILE A 365 -10.97 8.63 -8.41
C ILE A 365 -10.38 10.00 -8.13
N ASP A 366 -9.07 10.07 -8.08
CA ASP A 366 -8.32 11.32 -8.01
C ASP A 366 -7.49 11.57 -9.28
N ASP A 367 -7.70 10.74 -10.31
CA ASP A 367 -7.09 10.88 -11.61
C ASP A 367 -7.90 10.18 -12.72
N LEU A 368 -7.64 10.60 -13.96
CA LEU A 368 -8.21 10.04 -15.19
C LEU A 368 -7.14 10.00 -16.27
N TRP A 369 -7.08 8.91 -17.05
CA TRP A 369 -6.29 8.87 -18.27
C TRP A 369 -7.11 9.32 -19.46
N ILE A 370 -6.56 10.25 -20.25
CA ILE A 370 -7.21 10.74 -21.47
C ILE A 370 -6.28 10.56 -22.66
N ARG A 371 -6.86 10.08 -23.76
CA ARG A 371 -6.30 10.14 -25.11
C ARG A 371 -7.25 10.93 -25.99
N SER A 372 -6.74 11.59 -27.03
CA SER A 372 -7.58 12.35 -27.95
C SER A 372 -7.17 12.16 -29.40
N MET A 373 -8.18 12.10 -30.29
CA MET A 373 -8.04 12.07 -31.74
C MET A 373 -9.04 12.99 -32.39
N TYR A 374 -8.72 13.51 -33.57
CA TYR A 374 -9.65 14.29 -34.37
C TYR A 374 -9.54 13.95 -35.86
N ASN A 375 -10.61 14.18 -36.61
CA ASN A 375 -10.62 14.18 -38.07
C ASN A 375 -11.19 15.53 -38.57
N LYS A 376 -11.66 15.60 -39.82
CA LYS A 376 -12.17 16.86 -40.40
C LYS A 376 -13.51 17.33 -39.81
N SER A 377 -14.28 16.44 -39.19
CA SER A 377 -15.64 16.71 -38.74
C SER A 377 -15.86 16.50 -37.24
N GLU A 378 -14.98 15.76 -36.56
CA GLU A 378 -15.20 15.31 -35.19
C GLU A 378 -13.89 15.30 -34.38
N ILE A 379 -14.03 15.50 -33.07
CA ILE A 379 -13.00 15.22 -32.08
C ILE A 379 -13.55 14.23 -31.04
N ALA A 380 -12.71 13.26 -30.69
CA ALA A 380 -13.04 12.25 -29.70
C ALA A 380 -12.00 12.20 -28.58
N PHE A 381 -12.49 11.87 -27.40
CA PHE A 381 -11.70 11.64 -26.21
C PHE A 381 -11.98 10.23 -25.70
N LEU A 382 -10.92 9.44 -25.56
CA LEU A 382 -10.97 8.18 -24.84
C LEU A 382 -10.54 8.44 -23.41
N MET A 383 -11.48 8.29 -22.48
CA MET A 383 -11.28 8.43 -21.06
C MET A 383 -11.22 7.04 -20.43
N HIS A 384 -10.09 6.71 -19.81
CA HIS A 384 -9.90 5.44 -19.13
C HIS A 384 -9.84 5.67 -17.62
N ARG A 385 -10.76 5.03 -16.89
CA ARG A 385 -10.89 5.09 -15.44
C ARG A 385 -11.05 3.68 -14.89
N GLY A 386 -10.01 3.11 -14.29
CA GLY A 386 -10.15 1.79 -13.69
C GLY A 386 -10.58 0.74 -14.73
N GLU A 387 -11.66 0.02 -14.48
CA GLU A 387 -12.27 -0.92 -15.45
C GLU A 387 -13.22 -0.25 -16.48
N ALA A 388 -13.48 1.06 -16.37
CA ALA A 388 -14.47 1.74 -17.19
C ALA A 388 -13.81 2.63 -18.27
N GLU A 389 -13.98 2.22 -19.52
CA GLU A 389 -13.62 2.98 -20.71
C GLU A 389 -14.84 3.76 -21.20
N TYR A 390 -14.71 5.07 -21.26
CA TYR A 390 -15.74 5.94 -21.79
C TYR A 390 -15.22 6.67 -23.02
N LEU A 391 -15.89 6.48 -24.14
CA LEU A 391 -15.68 7.26 -25.35
C LEU A 391 -16.65 8.43 -25.35
N TYR A 392 -16.10 9.64 -25.39
CA TYR A 392 -16.88 10.86 -25.54
C TYR A 392 -16.50 11.53 -26.85
N GLY A 393 -17.47 11.70 -27.73
CA GLY A 393 -17.37 12.56 -28.91
C GLY A 393 -17.90 13.95 -28.60
N VAL A 394 -17.22 14.99 -29.08
CA VAL A 394 -17.80 16.34 -29.18
C VAL A 394 -17.97 16.62 -30.67
N GLN A 395 -19.22 16.80 -31.09
CA GLN A 395 -19.57 17.24 -32.45
C GLN A 395 -19.21 18.70 -32.66
#